data_AF-A0A3B8UV97-F1
#
_entry.id   AF-A0A3B8UV97-F1
#
_cell.length_a   1.000
_cell.length_b   1.000
_cell.length_c   1.000
_cell.angle_alpha   90.00
_cell.angle_beta   90.00
_cell.angle_gamma   90.00
#
_symmetry.space_group_name_H-M   'P 1'
#
loop_
_entity.id
_entity.type
_entity.pdbx_description
1 polymer ?
#
loop_
_entity_poly.entity_id
_entity_poly.type
_entity_poly.pdbx_seq_one_letter_code
_entity_poly.pdbx_strand_id
1 'polypeptide(L)' 'FAMYYYLKELKGYNIRVIGLDLKEDVIEHCNELRTKYGYDRLDFYVGDIATYKDVDSVDMVVTLHACDTAT' A
#
# COMPACT_ATOMS: atom_id res chain seq x y z
N PHE A 1 3.25 -2.69 5.59
CA PHE A 1 2.90 -3.10 6.97
C PHE A 1 3.50 -2.20 8.05
N ALA A 2 4.82 -2.15 8.24
CA ALA A 2 5.44 -1.37 9.33
C ALA A 2 5.02 0.12 9.35
N MET A 3 4.99 0.76 8.17
CA MET A 3 4.53 2.15 8.04
C MET A 3 3.06 2.33 8.45
N TYR A 4 2.17 1.42 8.02
CA TYR A 4 0.76 1.43 8.41
C TYR A 4 0.63 1.30 9.93
N TYR A 5 1.32 0.32 10.53
CA TYR A 5 1.32 0.12 11.98
C TYR A 5 1.79 1.39 12.73
N TYR A 6 2.90 1.99 12.30
CA TYR A 6 3.40 3.20 12.93
C TYR A 6 2.41 4.37 12.85
N LEU A 7 1.89 4.67 11.66
CA LEU A 7 1.01 5.83 11.47
C LEU A 7 -0.39 5.60 12.07
N LYS A 8 -0.95 4.41 11.91
CA LYS A 8 -2.30 4.09 12.37
C LYS A 8 -2.32 3.72 13.86
N GLU A 9 -1.51 2.75 14.27
CA GLU A 9 -1.57 2.19 15.63
C GLU A 9 -0.77 3.03 16.63
N LEU A 10 0.47 3.41 16.28
CA LEU A 10 1.33 4.15 17.22
C LEU A 10 1.04 5.66 17.25
N LYS A 11 0.68 6.25 16.10
CA LYS A 11 0.36 7.69 16.01
C LYS A 11 -1.13 8.00 16.06
N GLY A 12 -2.00 7.00 15.93
CA GLY A 12 -3.44 7.19 15.98
C GLY A 12 -4.02 7.94 14.78
N TYR A 13 -3.28 8.05 13.67
CA TYR A 13 -3.74 8.83 12.52
C TYR A 13 -4.89 8.13 11.78
N ASN A 14 -5.79 8.95 11.26
CA ASN A 14 -6.89 8.49 10.43
C ASN A 14 -6.43 8.34 8.98
N ILE A 15 -5.67 7.30 8.69
CA ILE A 15 -5.09 7.06 7.36
C ILE A 15 -5.81 5.93 6.61
N ARG A 16 -5.64 5.95 5.28
CA ARG A 16 -5.87 4.84 4.36
C ARG A 16 -4.59 4.67 3.55
N VAL A 17 -4.17 3.42 3.33
CA VAL A 17 -2.96 3.11 2.56
C VAL A 17 -3.35 2.15 1.44
N ILE A 18 -2.81 2.44 0.25
CA ILE A 18 -2.92 1.58 -0.92
C ILE A 18 -1.50 1.14 -1.29
N GLY A 19 -1.28 -0.17 -1.40
CA GLY A 19 -0.05 -0.75 -1.93
C GLY A 19 -0.27 -1.26 -3.35
N LEU A 20 0.70 -1.00 -4.23
CA LEU A 20 0.71 -1.49 -5.61
C LEU A 20 1.98 -2.30 -5.85
N ASP A 21 1.85 -3.41 -6.57
CA ASP A 21 2.95 -4.21 -7.07
C ASP A 21 2.52 -4.88 -8.39
N LEU A 22 3.47 -5.20 -9.26
CA LEU A 22 3.20 -5.88 -10.52
C LEU A 22 2.99 -7.39 -10.34
N LYS A 23 3.46 -7.95 -9.22
CA LYS A 23 3.44 -9.38 -8.94
C LYS A 23 2.19 -9.80 -8.17
N GLU A 24 1.36 -10.63 -8.81
CA GLU A 24 0.10 -11.10 -8.24
C GLU A 24 0.28 -11.93 -6.96
N ASP A 25 1.30 -12.79 -6.91
CA ASP A 25 1.64 -13.61 -5.73
C ASP A 25 2.03 -12.76 -4.52
N VAL A 26 2.73 -11.65 -4.75
CA VAL A 26 3.08 -10.68 -3.70
C VAL A 26 1.82 -10.00 -3.17
N ILE A 27 0.89 -9.62 -4.05
CA ILE A 27 -0.36 -8.96 -3.67
C ILE A 27 -1.30 -9.90 -2.92
N GLU A 28 -1.43 -11.14 -3.37
CA GLU A 28 -2.21 -12.18 -2.68
C GLU A 28 -1.68 -12.36 -1.25
N HIS A 29 -0.38 -12.58 -1.10
CA HIS A 29 0.26 -12.72 0.21
C HIS A 29 0.06 -11.48 1.10
N CYS A 30 0.19 -10.27 0.54
CA CYS A 30 -0.07 -9.05 1.31
C CYS A 30 -1.53 -8.94 1.76
N ASN A 31 -2.49 -9.32 0.92
CA ASN A 31 -3.91 -9.29 1.28
C ASN A 31 -4.28 -10.35 2.34
N GLU A 32 -3.65 -11.52 2.32
CA GLU A 32 -3.76 -12.51 3.39
C GLU A 32 -3.24 -11.94 4.72
N LEU A 33 -2.03 -11.35 4.72
CA LEU A 33 -1.44 -10.75 5.92
C LEU A 33 -2.28 -9.59 6.46
N ARG A 34 -2.78 -8.71 5.58
CA ARG A 34 -3.71 -7.64 5.94
C ARG A 34 -4.91 -8.17 6.69
N THR A 35 -5.53 -9.23 6.17
CA THR A 35 -6.71 -9.88 6.79
C THR A 35 -6.35 -10.51 8.13
N LYS A 36 -5.22 -11.24 8.19
CA LYS A 36 -4.71 -11.87 9.42
C LYS A 36 -4.45 -10.88 10.54
N TYR A 37 -3.98 -9.68 10.21
CA TYR A 37 -3.69 -8.62 11.19
C TYR A 37 -4.86 -7.66 11.45
N GLY A 38 -5.99 -7.81 10.77
CA GLY A 38 -7.15 -6.92 10.93
C GLY A 38 -6.89 -5.49 10.44
N TYR A 39 -6.08 -5.32 9.39
CA TYR A 39 -5.74 -4.00 8.85
C TYR A 39 -6.75 -3.58 7.78
N ASP A 40 -7.92 -3.13 8.22
CA ASP A 40 -9.07 -2.82 7.35
C ASP A 40 -8.90 -1.60 6.44
N ARG A 41 -7.81 -0.83 6.59
CA ARG A 41 -7.53 0.38 5.80
C ARG A 41 -6.19 0.33 5.05
N LEU A 42 -5.69 -0.88 4.83
CA LEU A 42 -4.45 -1.13 4.10
C LEU A 42 -4.76 -2.07 2.94
N ASP A 43 -5.06 -1.56 1.75
CA ASP A 43 -5.43 -2.41 0.60
C ASP A 43 -4.23 -2.62 -0.34
N PHE A 44 -4.17 -3.78 -1.00
CA PHE A 44 -3.13 -4.10 -1.99
C PHE A 44 -3.77 -4.50 -3.32
N TYR A 45 -3.28 -3.92 -4.42
CA TYR A 45 -3.75 -4.20 -5.78
C TYR A 45 -2.59 -4.52 -6.72
N VAL A 46 -2.86 -5.40 -7.69
CA VAL A 46 -1.93 -5.64 -8.79
C VAL A 46 -2.01 -4.46 -9.74
N GLY A 47 -0.90 -3.77 -9.96
CA GLY A 47 -0.87 -2.62 -10.84
C GLY A 47 0.42 -1.82 -10.79
N ASP A 48 0.61 -1.03 -11.83
CA ASP A 48 1.69 -0.05 -11.92
C ASP A 48 1.20 1.31 -11.41
N ILE A 49 1.98 1.95 -10.54
CA ILE A 49 1.72 3.32 -10.08
C ILE A 49 1.58 4.31 -11.24
N ALA A 50 2.30 4.11 -12.34
CA ALA A 50 2.27 4.95 -13.53
C ALA A 50 0.88 4.97 -14.21
N THR A 51 0.11 3.90 -14.05
CA THR A 51 -1.19 3.71 -14.73
C THR A 51 -2.37 3.63 -13.78
N TYR A 52 -2.13 3.73 -12.47
CA TYR A 52 -3.16 3.65 -11.46
C TYR A 52 -4.04 4.91 -11.47
N LYS A 53 -5.36 4.72 -11.62
CA LYS A 53 -6.35 5.81 -11.76
C LYS A 53 -7.51 5.73 -10.77
N ASP A 54 -7.47 4.80 -9.82
CA ASP A 54 -8.58 4.60 -8.89
C ASP A 54 -8.61 5.62 -7.73
N VAL A 55 -7.72 6.61 -7.77
CA VAL A 55 -7.67 7.76 -6.84
C VAL A 55 -7.31 9.03 -7.59
N ASP A 56 -8.10 10.07 -7.35
CA ASP A 56 -7.89 11.40 -7.94
C ASP A 56 -6.80 12.22 -7.23
N SER A 57 -6.52 11.92 -5.96
CA SER A 57 -5.54 12.65 -5.14
C SER A 57 -4.97 11.80 -4.01
N VAL A 58 -3.71 12.04 -3.65
CA VAL A 58 -3.02 11.41 -2.51
C VAL A 58 -2.22 12.46 -1.74
N ASP A 59 -2.21 12.37 -0.40
CA ASP A 59 -1.44 13.28 0.47
C ASP A 59 0.05 12.93 0.50
N MET A 60 0.39 11.66 0.27
CA MET A 60 1.76 11.14 0.34
C MET A 60 1.92 9.94 -0.60
N VAL A 61 3.05 9.90 -1.30
CA VAL A 61 3.52 8.74 -2.07
C VAL A 61 4.81 8.24 -1.46
N VAL A 62 4.92 6.92 -1.28
CA VAL A 62 6.12 6.26 -0.75
C VAL A 62 6.50 5.13 -1.69
N THR A 63 7.75 5.13 -2.15
CA THR A 63 8.32 4.09 -3.02
C THR A 63 9.55 3.49 -2.37
N LEU A 64 9.65 2.17 -2.29
CA LEU A 64 10.82 1.46 -1.73
C LEU A 64 11.50 0.69 -2.86
N HIS A 65 12.82 0.83 -2.99
CA HIS A 65 13.64 0.24 -4.07
C HIS A 65 13.26 0.69 -5.50
N ALA A 66 12.92 1.97 -5.67
CA ALA A 66 12.55 2.56 -6.96
C ALA A 66 13.75 2.92 -7.87
N CYS A 67 14.77 2.06 -7.93
CA CYS A 67 16.05 2.44 -8.56
C CYS A 67 16.13 2.25 -10.08
N ASP A 68 15.14 1.68 -10.78
CA ASP A 68 15.20 1.59 -12.25
C ASP A 68 14.01 2.20 -13.01
N THR A 69 12.85 2.42 -12.37
CA THR A 69 11.74 3.23 -12.94
C THR A 69 10.76 3.60 -11.83
N ALA A 70 10.77 4.87 -11.43
CA ALA A 70 9.81 5.45 -10.48
C ALA A 70 8.75 6.31 -11.18
N THR A 71 8.51 6.06 -12.47
CA THR A 71 7.67 6.86 -13.37
C THR A 71 6.56 6.04 -13.98
#